data_AF-A0A957VUA8-F1
#
_entry.id   AF-A0A957VUA8-F1
#
_cell.length_a   1.000
_cell.length_b   1.000
_cell.length_c   1.000
_cell.angle_alpha   90.00
_cell.angle_beta   90.00
_cell.angle_gamma   90.00
#
_symmetry.space_group_name_H-M   'P 1'
#
loop_
_entity.id
_entity.type
_entity.pdbx_description
1 polymer ?
#
loop_
_entity_poly.entity_id
_entity_poly.type
_entity_poly.pdbx_seq_one_letter_code
_entity_poly.pdbx_strand_id
1 'polypeptide(L)' 'WVGGFFPKSKRRTEIQMIRRDVVVQTLADAGLTVTRTVNISKGFYHVTLLEARRF' A
#
# COMPACT_ATOMS: atom_id res chain seq x y z
N TRP A 1 15.14 -0.96 -7.38
CA TRP A 1 14.67 -0.43 -6.07
C TRP A 1 13.19 -0.08 -6.23
N VAL A 2 12.30 -0.66 -5.43
CA VAL A 2 10.89 -0.24 -5.43
C VAL A 2 10.83 1.16 -4.81
N GLY A 3 10.37 2.16 -5.59
CA GLY A 3 10.25 3.56 -5.16
C GLY A 3 11.26 4.55 -5.75
N GLY A 4 12.12 4.13 -6.69
CA GLY A 4 13.23 4.98 -7.17
C GLY A 4 12.83 6.13 -8.09
N PHE A 5 11.63 6.08 -8.67
CA PHE A 5 11.17 7.07 -9.62
C PHE A 5 9.72 7.48 -9.32
N PHE A 6 9.56 8.71 -8.86
CA PHE A 6 8.26 9.37 -8.75
C PHE A 6 8.15 10.41 -9.89
N PRO A 7 7.15 10.30 -10.79
CA PRO A 7 6.96 11.24 -11.90
C PRO A 7 6.77 12.67 -11.42
N LYS A 8 7.60 13.61 -11.91
CA LYS A 8 7.61 15.01 -11.46
C LYS A 8 6.46 15.87 -12.04
N SER A 9 5.85 15.44 -13.15
CA SER A 9 4.85 16.22 -13.89
C SER A 9 3.41 16.07 -13.36
N LYS A 10 3.13 15.08 -12.50
CA LYS A 10 1.81 14.88 -11.88
C LYS A 10 1.93 14.95 -10.36
N ARG A 11 2.32 16.12 -9.84
CA ARG A 11 2.45 16.39 -8.39
C ARG A 11 1.13 16.27 -7.61
N ARG A 12 -0.01 16.26 -8.30
CA ARG A 12 -1.33 16.06 -7.70
C ARG A 12 -1.87 14.70 -8.11
N THR A 13 -1.23 13.64 -7.63
CA THR A 13 -1.96 12.41 -7.39
C THR A 13 -2.88 12.70 -6.21
N GLU A 14 -4.19 12.69 -6.42
CA GLU A 14 -5.09 12.46 -5.29
C GLU A 14 -4.74 11.07 -4.74
N ILE A 15 -3.87 11.05 -3.73
CA ILE A 15 -3.57 9.82 -3.02
C ILE A 15 -4.78 9.57 -2.14
N GLN A 16 -5.71 8.77 -2.66
CA GLN A 16 -6.82 8.29 -1.86
C GLN A 16 -6.26 7.29 -0.85
N MET A 17 -6.25 7.70 0.41
CA MET A 17 -5.88 6.81 1.50
C MET A 17 -7.01 5.81 1.71
N ILE A 18 -6.68 4.53 1.65
CA ILE A 18 -7.61 3.44 1.98
C ILE A 18 -7.29 3.01 3.39
N ARG A 19 -8.33 2.86 4.22
CA ARG A 19 -8.14 2.35 5.58
C ARG A 19 -7.63 0.91 5.55
N ARG A 20 -6.77 0.56 6.51
CA ARG A 20 -6.15 -0.77 6.62
C ARG A 20 -7.19 -1.90 6.68
N ASP A 21 -8.24 -1.72 7.46
CA ASP A 21 -9.34 -2.68 7.63
C ASP A 21 -10.01 -3.00 6.29
N VAL A 22 -10.30 -1.98 5.48
CA VAL A 22 -10.90 -2.15 4.15
C VAL A 22 -9.99 -2.96 3.23
N VAL A 23 -8.69 -2.66 3.24
CA VAL A 23 -7.70 -3.41 2.44
C VAL A 23 -7.62 -4.87 2.89
N VAL A 24 -7.53 -5.13 4.20
CA VAL A 24 -7.46 -6.48 4.75
C VAL A 24 -8.72 -7.27 4.41
N GLN A 25 -9.90 -6.67 4.60
CA GLN A 25 -11.17 -7.33 4.29
C GLN A 25 -11.27 -7.65 2.80
N THR A 26 -10.92 -6.70 1.92
CA THR A 26 -10.95 -6.91 0.47
C THR A 26 -10.02 -8.06 0.03
N LEU A 27 -8.84 -8.17 0.66
CA LEU A 27 -7.93 -9.29 0.40
C LEU A 27 -8.49 -10.62 0.91
N ALA A 28 -9.10 -10.62 2.09
CA ALA A 28 -9.76 -11.81 2.63
C ALA A 28 -10.92 -12.28 1.74
N ASP A 29 -11.75 -11.36 1.26
CA ASP A 29 -12.84 -11.63 0.32
C ASP A 29 -12.32 -12.23 -0.99
N ALA A 30 -11.08 -11.91 -1.38
CA ALA A 30 -10.39 -12.48 -2.54
C ALA A 30 -9.64 -13.81 -2.25
N GLY A 31 -9.80 -14.38 -1.04
CA GLY A 31 -9.14 -15.60 -0.61
C GLY A 31 -7.64 -15.44 -0.33
N LEU A 32 -7.20 -14.23 0.01
CA LEU A 32 -5.83 -13.92 0.37
C LEU A 32 -5.73 -13.60 1.87
N THR A 33 -4.61 -13.98 2.48
CA THR A 33 -4.31 -13.61 3.87
C THR A 33 -3.07 -12.74 3.91
N VAL A 34 -3.15 -11.61 4.62
CA VAL A 34 -2.00 -10.73 4.84
C VAL A 34 -1.03 -11.41 5.80
N THR A 35 0.20 -11.66 5.35
CA THR A 35 1.23 -12.37 6.11
C THR A 35 2.28 -11.43 6.68
N ARG A 36 2.53 -10.30 6.02
CA ARG A 36 3.54 -9.31 6.44
C ARG A 36 3.10 -7.90 6.13
N THR A 37 3.52 -6.96 6.96
CA THR A 37 3.32 -5.53 6.72
C THR A 37 4.56 -4.74 7.13
N VAL A 38 4.92 -3.72 6.36
CA VAL A 38 6.00 -2.77 6.65
C VAL A 38 5.51 -1.35 6.36
N ASN A 39 5.68 -0.45 7.32
CA ASN A 39 5.44 0.97 7.11
C ASN A 39 6.73 1.66 6.64
N ILE A 40 6.64 2.47 5.60
CA ILE A 40 7.75 3.29 5.10
C ILE A 40 7.36 4.75 5.22
N SER A 41 8.23 5.53 5.89
CA SER A 41 8.07 6.96 6.10
C SER A 41 9.28 7.71 5.55
N LYS A 42 9.06 8.68 4.66
CA LYS A 42 10.12 9.58 4.13
C LYS A 42 9.54 10.96 3.81
N GLY A 43 9.87 11.95 4.63
CA GLY A 43 9.26 13.29 4.51
C GLY A 43 7.74 13.18 4.64
N PHE A 44 7.01 13.77 3.70
CA PHE A 44 5.54 13.71 3.65
C PHE A 44 4.98 12.40 3.07
N TYR A 45 5.84 11.46 2.65
CA TYR A 45 5.41 10.20 2.08
C TYR A 45 5.33 9.13 3.17
N HIS A 46 4.11 8.66 3.42
CA HIS A 46 3.82 7.55 4.31
C HIS A 46 3.08 6.47 3.52
N VAL A 47 3.67 5.29 3.42
CA VAL A 47 3.07 4.15 2.72
C VAL A 47 3.15 2.89 3.57
N THR A 48 2.09 2.09 3.50
CA THR A 48 2.07 0.74 4.08
C THR A 48 2.25 -0.27 2.95
N LEU A 49 3.36 -1.01 2.97
CA LEU A 49 3.58 -2.16 2.11
C LEU A 49 3.06 -3.41 2.82
N LEU A 50 2.32 -4.25 2.11
CA LEU A 50 1.77 -5.49 2.63
C LEU A 50 2.07 -6.65 1.69
N GLU A 51 2.29 -7.82 2.27
CA GLU A 51 2.39 -9.10 1.58
C GLU A 51 1.11 -9.90 1.88
N ALA A 52 0.47 -10.41 0.83
CA ALA A 52 -0.70 -11.27 0.94
C ALA A 52 -0.48 -12.54 0.12
N ARG A 53 -0.87 -13.69 0.66
CA ARG A 53 -0.70 -15.00 0.02
C ARG A 53 -2.04 -15.73 -0.06
N ARG A 54 -2.21 -16.53 -1.11
CA ARG A 54 -3.31 -17.49 -1.26
C ARG A 54 -2.86 -18.82 -0.64
N PHE A 55 -3.73 -19.44 0.12
CA PHE A 55 -3.54 -20.83 0.58
C PHE A 55 -3.92 -21.81 -0.52
#